data_AF-A0A1Y5D2X5-F1
#
_entry.id   AF-A0A1Y5D2X5-F1
#
_cell.length_a   1.000
_cell.length_b   1.000
_cell.length_c   1.000
_cell.angle_alpha   90.00
_cell.angle_beta   90.00
_cell.angle_gamma   90.00
#
_symmetry.space_group_name_H-M   'P 1'
#
loop_
_entity.id
_entity.type
_entity.pdbx_description
1 polymer ?
#
loop_
_entity_poly.entity_id
_entity_poly.type
_entity_poly.pdbx_seq_one_letter_code
_entity_poly.pdbx_strand_id
1 'polypeptide(L)'
;MNFKVLSVAALVISSFCFSAGSVAEKMPESPKQIELNIENTVNALFKSAIIAAAKDLNEDKTMRPFALVKKVDGTIGFFQADETDKNEDYSVMQQAASIRKLLIELAVNNQIVSSAQVMYTRALVEGKEPVQGLSFEIEHIKGLSLMRFMPVTKELDENGTWNKKLRFQIESTSTTKKPQVVFAYNRQ
;
A
#
# COMPACT_ATOMS: atom_id res chain seq x y z
N MET A 1 13.22 -34.42 -1.25
CA MET A 1 13.17 -33.11 -1.95
C MET A 1 13.81 -32.08 -1.03
N ASN A 2 14.92 -31.49 -1.47
CA ASN A 2 15.73 -30.58 -0.65
C ASN A 2 15.32 -29.14 -0.93
N PHE A 3 14.79 -28.44 0.08
CA PHE A 3 14.55 -27.01 0.02
C PHE A 3 15.77 -26.28 0.58
N LYS A 4 16.47 -25.54 -0.29
CA LYS A 4 17.53 -24.62 0.10
C LYS A 4 16.88 -23.33 0.58
N VAL A 5 17.10 -23.02 1.86
CA VAL A 5 16.62 -21.85 2.59
C VAL A 5 17.32 -20.60 2.03
N LEU A 6 16.55 -19.56 1.70
CA LEU A 6 17.10 -18.25 1.31
C LEU A 6 17.79 -17.60 2.51
N SER A 7 19.02 -17.14 2.28
CA SER A 7 19.89 -16.49 3.24
C SER A 7 19.33 -15.11 3.62
N VAL A 8 18.81 -14.97 4.84
CA VAL A 8 18.51 -13.68 5.47
C VAL A 8 19.75 -13.25 6.24
N ALA A 9 20.37 -12.14 5.86
CA ALA A 9 21.46 -11.55 6.61
C ALA A 9 20.92 -10.94 7.91
N ALA A 10 20.98 -11.70 9.01
CA ALA A 10 20.74 -11.23 10.35
C ALA A 10 22.03 -10.65 10.93
N LEU A 11 22.12 -9.32 11.02
CA LEU A 11 23.18 -8.65 11.78
C LEU A 11 22.83 -8.74 13.27
N VAL A 12 23.46 -9.68 13.98
CA VAL A 12 23.37 -9.83 15.44
C VAL A 12 24.37 -8.86 16.08
N ILE A 13 23.87 -7.79 16.70
CA ILE A 13 24.64 -7.04 17.70
C ILE A 13 24.02 -7.36 19.05
N SER A 14 24.68 -8.29 19.74
CA SER A 14 24.44 -8.64 21.13
C SER A 14 24.82 -7.47 22.04
N SER A 15 23.86 -6.94 22.80
CA SER A 15 24.15 -6.42 24.13
C SER A 15 22.90 -6.56 25.00
N PHE A 16 23.00 -7.44 25.98
CA PHE A 16 22.01 -7.63 27.04
C PHE A 16 22.05 -6.42 27.97
N CYS A 17 20.96 -5.66 28.03
CA CYS A 17 20.61 -4.88 29.21
C CYS A 17 19.19 -5.29 29.61
N PHE A 18 19.08 -6.12 30.64
CA PHE A 18 17.83 -6.37 31.36
C PHE A 18 17.43 -5.09 32.09
N SER A 19 16.65 -4.23 31.44
CA SER A 19 15.82 -3.26 32.14
C SER A 19 14.49 -3.96 32.45
N ALA A 20 14.30 -4.27 33.74
CA ALA A 20 12.99 -4.57 34.30
C ALA A 20 12.10 -3.32 34.15
N GLY A 21 11.52 -3.15 32.96
CA GLY A 21 10.49 -2.17 32.70
C GLY A 21 9.26 -2.61 33.45
N SER A 22 8.77 -1.75 34.34
CA SER A 22 7.41 -1.83 34.86
C SER A 22 6.47 -2.15 33.70
N VAL A 23 5.72 -3.24 33.82
CA VAL A 23 4.57 -3.49 32.95
C VAL A 23 3.54 -2.45 33.36
N ALA A 24 3.70 -1.22 32.85
CA ALA A 24 2.62 -0.26 32.83
C ALA A 24 1.51 -0.94 32.03
N GLU A 25 0.46 -1.42 32.71
CA GLU A 25 -0.75 -1.92 32.08
C GLU A 25 -1.20 -0.87 31.08
N LYS A 26 -0.99 -1.15 29.79
CA LYS A 26 -1.45 -0.27 28.72
C LYS A 26 -2.97 -0.32 28.79
N MET A 27 -3.57 0.69 29.41
CA MET A 27 -5.02 0.77 29.52
C MET A 27 -5.64 0.59 28.13
N PRO A 28 -6.72 -0.21 28.00
CA PRO A 28 -7.36 -0.44 26.73
C PRO A 28 -7.78 0.91 26.12
N GLU A 29 -7.39 1.13 24.87
CA GLU A 29 -7.68 2.37 24.15
C GLU A 29 -9.20 2.56 24.05
N SER A 30 -9.66 3.79 24.27
CA SER A 30 -11.07 4.14 24.03
C SER A 30 -11.41 4.04 22.53
N PRO A 31 -12.67 3.82 22.16
CA PRO A 31 -13.08 3.76 20.75
C PRO A 31 -12.61 4.98 19.91
N LYS A 32 -12.66 6.19 20.49
CA LYS A 32 -12.17 7.42 19.83
C LYS A 32 -10.66 7.41 19.59
N GLN A 33 -9.88 6.87 20.54
CA GLN A 33 -8.43 6.74 20.37
C GLN A 33 -8.10 5.70 19.30
N ILE A 34 -8.84 4.59 19.25
CA ILE A 34 -8.69 3.57 18.20
C ILE A 34 -9.00 4.17 16.83
N GLU A 35 -10.10 4.90 16.70
CA GLU A 35 -10.49 5.58 15.46
C GLU A 35 -9.40 6.56 15.00
N LEU A 36 -8.94 7.42 15.89
CA LEU A 36 -7.88 8.39 15.59
C LEU A 36 -6.57 7.72 15.19
N ASN A 37 -6.22 6.61 15.85
CA ASN A 37 -5.02 5.83 15.54
C ASN A 37 -5.11 5.19 14.15
N ILE A 38 -6.28 4.64 13.80
CA ILE A 38 -6.54 4.09 12.47
C ILE A 38 -6.44 5.20 11.43
N GLU A 39 -7.13 6.32 11.64
CA GLU A 39 -7.13 7.45 10.71
C GLU A 39 -5.70 7.98 10.47
N ASN A 40 -4.94 8.23 11.53
CA ASN A 40 -3.57 8.71 11.42
C ASN A 40 -2.67 7.72 10.67
N THR A 41 -2.80 6.43 10.96
CA THR A 41 -2.02 5.37 10.31
C THR A 41 -2.33 5.31 8.81
N VAL A 42 -3.60 5.31 8.46
CA VAL A 42 -4.09 5.22 7.08
C VAL A 42 -3.71 6.47 6.29
N ASN A 43 -3.88 7.65 6.87
CA ASN A 43 -3.50 8.91 6.23
C ASN A 43 -1.99 9.02 6.01
N ALA A 44 -1.17 8.57 6.97
CA ALA A 44 0.29 8.55 6.82
C ALA A 44 0.74 7.58 5.71
N LEU A 45 0.15 6.37 5.67
CA LEU A 45 0.42 5.40 4.61
C LEU A 45 -0.02 5.91 3.25
N PHE A 46 -1.22 6.50 3.15
CA PHE A 46 -1.73 7.05 1.90
C PHE A 46 -0.83 8.18 1.36
N LYS A 47 -0.43 9.12 2.21
CA LYS A 47 0.51 10.19 1.84
C LYS A 47 1.84 9.63 1.34
N SER A 48 2.39 8.65 2.05
CA SER A 48 3.64 7.99 1.68
C SER A 48 3.51 7.25 0.35
N ALA A 49 2.37 6.61 0.10
CA ALA A 49 2.06 5.90 -1.13
C ALA A 49 1.95 6.86 -2.33
N ILE A 50 1.32 8.03 -2.15
CA ILE A 50 1.28 9.08 -3.18
C ILE A 50 2.70 9.55 -3.51
N ILE A 51 3.52 9.82 -2.50
CA ILE A 51 4.91 10.28 -2.71
C ILE A 51 5.73 9.21 -3.44
N ALA A 52 5.61 7.95 -3.03
CA ALA A 52 6.29 6.83 -3.68
C ALA A 52 5.84 6.68 -5.13
N ALA A 53 4.54 6.73 -5.40
CA ALA A 53 4.01 6.66 -6.76
C ALA A 53 4.45 7.85 -7.61
N ALA A 54 4.48 9.06 -7.07
CA ALA A 54 4.98 10.24 -7.78
C ALA A 54 6.46 10.14 -8.15
N LYS A 55 7.26 9.39 -7.37
CA LYS A 55 8.67 9.12 -7.66
C LYS A 55 8.87 8.02 -8.70
N ASP A 56 8.05 6.97 -8.65
CA ASP A 56 8.20 5.77 -9.50
C ASP A 56 7.45 5.88 -10.84
N LEU A 57 6.49 6.81 -10.94
CA LEU A 57 5.72 7.05 -12.16
C LEU A 57 6.57 7.82 -13.19
N ASN A 58 7.27 7.07 -14.03
CA ASN A 58 8.13 7.61 -15.09
C ASN A 58 7.33 8.13 -16.31
N GLU A 59 8.02 8.81 -17.24
CA GLU A 59 7.45 9.43 -18.46
C GLU A 59 6.60 8.46 -19.31
N ASP A 60 6.94 7.17 -19.29
CA ASP A 60 6.26 6.10 -20.03
C ASP A 60 4.93 5.64 -19.40
N LYS A 61 4.53 6.24 -18.27
CA LYS A 61 3.33 5.86 -17.50
C LYS A 61 3.31 4.39 -17.09
N THR A 62 4.47 3.76 -17.01
CA THR A 62 4.63 2.39 -16.53
C THR A 62 5.12 2.46 -15.10
N MET A 63 4.32 1.92 -14.19
CA MET A 63 4.68 1.76 -12.79
C MET A 63 4.35 0.33 -12.40
N ARG A 64 5.34 -0.39 -11.88
CA ARG A 64 5.08 -1.72 -11.32
C ARG A 64 4.20 -1.55 -10.07
N PRO A 65 3.23 -2.45 -9.85
CA PRO A 65 2.48 -2.38 -8.62
C PRO A 65 3.42 -2.56 -7.43
N PHE A 66 3.14 -1.83 -6.36
CA PHE A 66 3.94 -1.86 -5.14
C PHE A 66 3.02 -1.77 -3.93
N ALA A 67 3.55 -2.04 -2.74
CA ALA A 67 2.85 -1.84 -1.49
C ALA A 67 3.77 -1.21 -0.44
N LEU A 68 3.20 -0.30 0.35
CA LEU A 68 3.76 0.15 1.61
C LEU A 68 3.04 -0.55 2.75
N VAL A 69 3.76 -0.91 3.80
CA VAL A 69 3.16 -1.48 5.02
C VAL A 69 3.64 -0.76 6.25
N LYS A 70 2.74 -0.59 7.22
CA LYS A 70 3.10 -0.27 8.60
C LYS A 70 3.26 -1.59 9.35
N LYS A 71 4.48 -1.90 9.77
CA LYS A 71 4.77 -3.07 10.59
C LYS A 71 4.30 -2.86 12.03
N VAL A 72 4.14 -3.95 12.77
CA VAL A 72 3.77 -3.91 14.20
C VAL A 72 4.79 -3.17 15.08
N ASP A 73 6.07 -3.18 14.69
CA ASP A 73 7.14 -2.43 15.35
C ASP A 73 7.09 -0.91 15.06
N GLY A 74 6.14 -0.47 14.24
CA GLY A 74 5.98 0.92 13.85
C GLY A 74 6.82 1.36 12.66
N THR A 75 7.67 0.51 12.09
CA THR A 75 8.44 0.86 10.89
C THR A 75 7.59 0.76 9.62
N ILE A 76 8.03 1.43 8.56
CA ILE A 76 7.43 1.34 7.23
C ILE A 76 8.25 0.37 6.37
N GLY A 77 7.59 -0.61 5.78
CA GLY A 77 8.15 -1.49 4.75
C GLY A 77 7.68 -1.11 3.36
N PHE A 78 8.47 -1.43 2.35
CA PHE A 78 8.14 -1.28 0.94
C PHE A 78 8.31 -2.63 0.23
N PHE A 79 7.35 -2.98 -0.61
CA PHE A 79 7.37 -4.19 -1.44
C PHE A 79 7.05 -3.81 -2.88
N GLN A 80 7.81 -4.32 -3.82
CA GLN A 80 7.56 -4.18 -5.25
C GLN A 80 7.94 -5.49 -5.92
N ALA A 81 7.35 -5.81 -7.05
CA ALA A 81 7.73 -7.02 -7.80
C ALA A 81 9.18 -6.89 -8.31
N ASP A 82 10.05 -7.79 -7.87
CA ASP A 82 11.47 -7.80 -8.23
C ASP A 82 11.70 -7.82 -9.75
N GLU A 83 12.76 -7.14 -10.20
CA GLU A 83 13.31 -7.18 -11.57
C GLU A 83 14.12 -8.46 -11.81
N THR A 84 13.47 -9.62 -11.63
CA THR A 84 14.07 -10.89 -12.06
C THR A 84 13.38 -11.35 -13.33
N ASP A 85 14.10 -12.07 -14.20
CA ASP A 85 13.59 -12.66 -15.46
C ASP A 85 12.27 -13.45 -15.28
N LYS A 86 11.98 -13.92 -14.05
CA LYS A 86 10.75 -14.65 -13.70
C LYS A 86 9.49 -13.79 -13.61
N ASN A 87 9.62 -12.47 -13.48
CA ASN A 87 8.50 -11.54 -13.31
C ASN A 87 8.24 -10.68 -14.57
N GLU A 88 9.13 -10.72 -15.58
CA GLU A 88 8.95 -9.95 -16.82
C GLU A 88 7.69 -10.39 -17.59
N ASP A 89 7.36 -11.68 -17.54
CA ASP A 89 6.19 -12.25 -18.21
C ASP A 89 4.87 -12.03 -17.45
N TYR A 90 4.91 -11.49 -16.22
CA TYR A 90 3.71 -11.28 -15.42
C TYR A 90 3.04 -9.95 -15.76
N SER A 91 1.75 -10.03 -16.07
CA SER A 91 0.90 -8.83 -16.18
C SER A 91 0.87 -8.06 -14.86
N VAL A 92 0.60 -6.75 -14.94
CA VAL A 92 0.43 -5.86 -13.77
C VAL A 92 -0.56 -6.45 -12.76
N MET A 93 -1.63 -7.11 -13.23
CA MET A 93 -2.61 -7.74 -12.36
C MET A 93 -2.06 -8.98 -11.64
N GLN A 94 -1.23 -9.79 -12.29
CA GLN A 94 -0.58 -10.94 -11.65
C GLN A 94 0.46 -10.50 -10.60
N GLN A 95 1.21 -9.44 -10.90
CA GLN A 95 2.13 -8.84 -9.94
C GLN A 95 1.38 -8.27 -8.73
N ALA A 96 0.29 -7.53 -8.98
CA ALA A 96 -0.58 -7.00 -7.92
C ALA A 96 -1.21 -8.11 -7.07
N ALA A 97 -1.67 -9.21 -7.67
CA ALA A 97 -2.21 -10.36 -6.94
C ALA A 97 -1.14 -11.06 -6.08
N SER A 98 0.11 -11.10 -6.56
CA SER A 98 1.23 -11.68 -5.79
C SER A 98 1.56 -10.83 -4.57
N ILE A 99 1.60 -9.50 -4.72
CA ILE A 99 1.74 -8.56 -3.59
C ILE A 99 0.58 -8.72 -2.62
N ARG A 100 -0.66 -8.79 -3.11
CA ARG A 100 -1.86 -9.00 -2.29
C ARG A 100 -1.73 -10.25 -1.41
N LYS A 101 -1.28 -11.36 -1.99
CA LYS A 101 -1.06 -12.61 -1.25
C LYS A 101 -0.04 -12.41 -0.12
N LEU A 102 1.09 -11.77 -0.39
CA LEU A 102 2.10 -11.46 0.63
C LEU A 102 1.52 -10.59 1.75
N LEU A 103 0.75 -9.54 1.42
CA LEU A 103 0.12 -8.68 2.42
C LEU A 103 -0.84 -9.45 3.33
N ILE A 104 -1.62 -10.37 2.77
CA ILE A 104 -2.52 -11.25 3.53
C ILE A 104 -1.70 -12.13 4.48
N GLU A 105 -0.63 -12.76 4.01
CA GLU A 105 0.26 -13.59 4.85
C GLU A 105 0.86 -12.77 6.01
N LEU A 106 1.38 -11.58 5.72
CA LEU A 106 1.93 -10.68 6.75
C LEU A 106 0.87 -10.26 7.78
N ALA A 107 -0.37 -9.99 7.34
CA ALA A 107 -1.46 -9.61 8.22
C ALA A 107 -1.89 -10.78 9.12
N VAL A 108 -2.07 -11.97 8.55
CA VAL A 108 -2.42 -13.21 9.28
C VAL A 108 -1.34 -13.56 10.31
N ASN A 109 -0.06 -13.33 9.98
CA ASN A 109 1.06 -13.56 10.88
C ASN A 109 1.30 -12.42 11.88
N ASN A 110 0.40 -11.42 11.96
CA ASN A 110 0.53 -10.26 12.84
C ASN A 110 1.85 -9.48 12.65
N GLN A 111 2.37 -9.41 11.43
CA GLN A 111 3.61 -8.70 11.11
C GLN A 111 3.37 -7.26 10.66
N ILE A 112 2.15 -6.96 10.20
CA ILE A 112 1.73 -5.61 9.78
C ILE A 112 0.42 -5.20 10.45
N VAL A 113 0.24 -3.90 10.64
CA VAL A 113 -1.01 -3.29 11.14
C VAL A 113 -1.82 -2.62 10.05
N SER A 114 -1.17 -2.20 8.97
CA SER A 114 -1.85 -1.55 7.84
C SER A 114 -1.00 -1.65 6.58
N SER A 115 -1.65 -1.60 5.42
CA SER A 115 -1.01 -1.65 4.11
C SER A 115 -1.67 -0.67 3.15
N ALA A 116 -0.90 -0.15 2.20
CA ALA A 116 -1.36 0.59 1.04
C ALA A 116 -0.73 -0.03 -0.21
N GLN A 117 -1.50 -0.79 -0.98
CA GLN A 117 -1.11 -1.32 -2.28
C GLN A 117 -1.49 -0.31 -3.37
N VAL A 118 -0.58 -0.07 -4.30
CA VAL A 118 -0.75 0.90 -5.38
C VAL A 118 -0.51 0.23 -6.73
N MET A 119 -1.37 0.54 -7.69
CA MET A 119 -1.21 0.11 -9.08
C MET A 119 -1.61 1.22 -10.04
N TYR A 120 -0.94 1.32 -11.18
CA TYR A 120 -1.39 2.15 -12.28
C TYR A 120 -2.43 1.39 -13.10
N THR A 121 -3.61 1.95 -13.26
CA THR A 121 -4.76 1.28 -13.91
C THR A 121 -5.62 2.25 -14.70
N ARG A 122 -6.58 1.69 -15.45
CA ARG A 122 -7.61 2.42 -16.19
C ARG A 122 -8.96 2.25 -15.48
N ALA A 123 -9.58 3.36 -15.10
CA ALA A 123 -10.94 3.39 -14.60
C ALA A 123 -11.90 3.63 -15.77
N LEU A 124 -12.87 2.73 -15.92
CA LEU A 124 -13.99 2.87 -16.85
C LEU A 124 -15.19 3.42 -16.08
N VAL A 125 -15.67 4.59 -16.48
CA VAL A 125 -16.93 5.16 -15.99
C VAL A 125 -17.93 5.10 -17.13
N GLU A 126 -19.12 4.56 -16.88
CA GLU A 126 -20.14 4.40 -17.91
C GLU A 126 -20.46 5.74 -18.59
N GLY A 127 -20.42 5.76 -19.92
CA GLY A 127 -20.63 6.98 -20.71
C GLY A 127 -19.48 7.98 -20.73
N LYS A 128 -18.30 7.64 -20.19
CA LYS A 128 -17.09 8.49 -20.22
C LYS A 128 -15.89 7.74 -20.78
N GLU A 129 -14.96 8.51 -21.32
CA GLU A 129 -13.67 7.99 -21.76
C GLU A 129 -12.91 7.33 -20.59
N PRO A 130 -12.20 6.21 -20.83
CA PRO A 130 -11.40 5.56 -19.81
C PRO A 130 -10.34 6.52 -19.26
N VAL A 131 -10.31 6.69 -17.94
CA VAL A 131 -9.34 7.56 -17.27
C VAL A 131 -8.21 6.71 -16.72
N GLN A 132 -6.96 7.08 -17.03
CA GLN A 132 -5.78 6.46 -16.45
C GLN A 132 -5.43 7.11 -15.11
N GLY A 133 -4.96 6.30 -14.16
CA GLY A 133 -4.60 6.81 -12.85
C GLY A 133 -4.05 5.76 -11.91
N LEU A 134 -3.81 6.17 -10.68
CA LEU A 134 -3.38 5.29 -9.59
C LEU A 134 -4.60 4.77 -8.84
N SER A 135 -4.68 3.45 -8.67
CA SER A 135 -5.55 2.83 -7.68
C SER A 135 -4.76 2.56 -6.42
N PHE A 136 -5.35 2.89 -5.27
CA PHE A 136 -4.85 2.64 -3.94
C PHE A 136 -5.82 1.71 -3.23
N GLU A 137 -5.34 0.57 -2.77
CA GLU A 137 -6.05 -0.34 -1.87
C GLU A 137 -5.39 -0.23 -0.49
N ILE A 138 -6.12 0.32 0.47
CA ILE A 138 -5.61 0.65 1.80
C ILE A 138 -6.39 -0.13 2.83
N GLU A 139 -5.68 -0.89 3.67
CA GLU A 139 -6.29 -1.76 4.66
C GLU A 139 -5.65 -1.57 6.03
N HIS A 140 -6.44 -1.76 7.08
CA HIS A 140 -6.00 -1.78 8.46
C HIS A 140 -6.52 -3.05 9.14
N ILE A 141 -5.70 -3.72 9.96
CA ILE A 141 -6.07 -4.98 10.66
C ILE A 141 -7.27 -4.84 11.62
N LYS A 142 -7.72 -3.62 11.86
CA LYS A 142 -8.90 -3.29 12.67
C LYS A 142 -10.20 -3.22 11.84
N GLY A 143 -10.17 -3.72 10.60
CA GLY A 143 -11.36 -3.89 9.76
C GLY A 143 -11.65 -2.73 8.81
N LEU A 144 -10.70 -1.82 8.60
CA LEU A 144 -10.84 -0.77 7.57
C LEU A 144 -10.30 -1.29 6.23
N SER A 145 -11.07 -1.10 5.16
CA SER A 145 -10.64 -1.31 3.78
C SER A 145 -11.17 -0.17 2.92
N LEU A 146 -10.26 0.53 2.24
CA LEU A 146 -10.52 1.72 1.46
C LEU A 146 -9.88 1.55 0.08
N MET A 147 -10.67 1.74 -0.97
CA MET A 147 -10.16 1.83 -2.32
C MET A 147 -10.29 3.27 -2.81
N ARG A 148 -9.20 3.86 -3.32
CA ARG A 148 -9.20 5.21 -3.89
C ARG A 148 -8.58 5.18 -5.27
N PHE A 149 -9.22 5.84 -6.23
CA PHE A 149 -8.66 6.08 -7.55
C PHE A 149 -8.27 7.55 -7.68
N MET A 150 -7.06 7.80 -8.18
CA MET A 150 -6.52 9.13 -8.43
C MET A 150 -6.17 9.26 -9.91
N PRO A 151 -6.97 9.99 -10.69
CA PRO A 151 -6.66 10.30 -12.08
C PRO A 151 -5.29 10.97 -12.24
N VAL A 152 -4.59 10.59 -13.31
CA VAL A 152 -3.32 11.20 -13.71
C VAL A 152 -3.46 11.78 -15.11
N THR A 153 -3.21 13.07 -15.25
CA THR A 153 -3.19 13.76 -16.56
C THR A 153 -1.80 14.24 -16.91
N LYS A 154 -1.53 14.39 -18.21
CA LYS A 154 -0.33 15.09 -18.68
C LYS A 154 -0.46 16.56 -18.32
N GLU A 155 0.63 17.15 -17.87
CA GLU A 155 0.74 18.59 -17.72
C GLU A 155 1.19 19.20 -19.05
N LEU A 156 0.50 20.26 -19.47
CA LEU A 156 0.81 21.01 -20.68
C LEU A 156 1.44 22.35 -20.28
N ASP A 157 2.36 22.86 -21.08
CA ASP A 157 2.86 24.22 -20.96
C ASP A 157 1.84 25.25 -21.50
N GLU A 158 2.19 26.54 -21.42
CA GLU A 158 1.36 27.65 -21.89
C GLU A 158 1.02 27.58 -23.39
N ASN A 159 1.79 26.81 -24.17
CA ASN A 159 1.59 26.59 -25.60
C ASN A 159 0.82 25.28 -25.90
N GLY A 160 0.31 24.60 -24.87
CA GLY A 160 -0.42 23.34 -25.01
C GLY A 160 0.48 22.13 -25.31
N THR A 161 1.80 22.27 -25.19
CA THR A 161 2.76 21.19 -25.44
C THR A 161 3.04 20.42 -24.15
N TRP A 162 3.20 19.10 -24.23
CA TRP A 162 3.49 18.27 -23.07
C TRP A 162 4.84 18.64 -22.45
N ASN A 163 4.83 19.07 -21.18
CA ASN A 163 6.03 19.54 -20.49
C ASN A 163 6.74 18.44 -19.68
N LYS A 164 6.46 17.18 -19.98
CA LYS A 164 7.01 15.99 -19.30
C LYS A 164 6.64 15.83 -17.83
N LYS A 165 5.71 16.64 -17.32
CA LYS A 165 5.18 16.47 -15.96
C LYS A 165 3.84 15.76 -15.99
N LEU A 166 3.56 15.04 -14.91
CA LEU A 166 2.26 14.42 -14.66
C LEU A 166 1.58 15.20 -13.53
N ARG A 167 0.27 15.43 -13.70
CA ARG A 167 -0.59 16.05 -12.69
C ARG A 167 -1.49 15.00 -12.08
N PHE A 168 -1.36 14.83 -10.76
CA PHE A 168 -2.28 14.04 -9.95
C PHE A 168 -3.51 14.88 -9.60
N GLN A 169 -4.70 14.41 -9.96
CA GLN A 169 -5.94 15.14 -9.66
C GLN A 169 -6.49 14.77 -8.29
N ILE A 170 -5.88 15.34 -7.24
CA ILE A 170 -6.25 15.07 -5.84
C ILE A 170 -7.69 15.49 -5.55
N GLU A 171 -8.21 16.54 -6.19
CA GLU A 171 -9.58 17.04 -5.99
C GLU A 171 -10.68 16.15 -6.58
N SER A 172 -10.32 15.22 -7.47
CA SER A 172 -11.26 14.31 -8.13
C SER A 172 -11.48 12.99 -7.38
N THR A 173 -10.96 12.86 -6.15
CA THR A 173 -11.05 11.63 -5.36
C THR A 173 -12.50 11.24 -5.02
N SER A 174 -13.03 10.29 -5.82
CA SER A 174 -14.08 9.30 -5.54
C SER A 174 -15.57 9.69 -5.64
N THR A 175 -16.26 9.11 -6.64
CA THR A 175 -17.70 8.73 -6.54
C THR A 175 -18.00 7.28 -6.98
N THR A 176 -17.01 6.39 -7.09
CA THR A 176 -17.31 4.97 -7.33
C THR A 176 -17.73 4.28 -6.03
N LYS A 177 -19.05 4.25 -5.75
CA LYS A 177 -19.65 3.29 -4.81
C LYS A 177 -19.38 1.87 -5.31
N LYS A 178 -18.61 1.07 -4.57
CA LYS A 178 -18.41 -0.37 -4.80
C LYS A 178 -18.22 -1.13 -3.47
N PRO A 179 -18.45 -2.46 -3.45
CA PRO A 179 -19.30 -3.16 -2.48
C PRO A 179 -18.77 -3.15 -1.04
N GLN A 180 -19.69 -3.30 -0.09
CA GLN A 180 -19.36 -3.56 1.31
C GLN A 180 -18.59 -4.89 1.41
N VAL A 181 -17.30 -4.81 1.75
CA VAL A 181 -16.50 -5.99 2.10
C VAL A 181 -16.72 -6.25 3.58
N VAL A 182 -17.40 -7.35 3.91
CA VAL A 182 -17.50 -7.87 5.27
C VAL A 182 -16.28 -8.77 5.48
N PHE A 183 -15.37 -8.39 6.38
CA PHE A 183 -14.29 -9.28 6.80
C PHE A 183 -14.86 -10.45 7.60
N ALA A 184 -14.49 -11.68 7.24
CA ALA A 184 -14.74 -12.84 8.08
C ALA A 184 -13.88 -12.74 9.35
N TYR A 185 -14.49 -12.30 10.44
CA TYR A 185 -13.89 -12.34 11.77
C TYR A 185 -13.85 -13.79 12.24
N ASN A 186 -12.65 -14.37 12.37
CA ASN A 186 -12.46 -15.68 13.00
C ASN A 186 -11.93 -15.44 14.42
N ARG A 187 -12.74 -15.80 15.42
CA ARG A 187 -12.29 -15.94 16.81
C ARG A 187 -11.55 -17.25 16.94
N GLN A 188 -10.26 -17.20 17.28
CA GLN A 188 -9.63 -18.19 18.16
C GLN A 188 -8.82 -17.44 19.19
#